data_AF-A0A2K3K5B9-F1
#
_entry.id   AF-A0A2K3K5B9-F1
#
_cell.length_a   1.000
_cell.length_b   1.000
_cell.length_c   1.000
_cell.angle_alpha   90.00
_cell.angle_beta   90.00
_cell.angle_gamma   90.00
#
_symmetry.space_group_name_H-M   'P 1'
#
loop_
_entity.id
_entity.type
_entity.pdbx_description
1 polymer ?
#
loop_
_entity_poly.entity_id
_entity_poly.type
_entity_poly.pdbx_seq_one_letter_code
_entity_poly.pdbx_strand_id
1 'polypeptide(L)' 'MNSANLLYRVLPVPSVDWVGTVNLRCLETGLVAELSYKSSPSFLGLGGNHKVIKGKIFDSSSSKALYELDGQWD' A
#
# COMPACT_ATOMS: atom_id res chain seq x y z
N MET A 1 0.73 -5.65 14.39
CA MET A 1 0.75 -4.77 13.21
C MET A 1 1.47 -5.54 12.11
N ASN A 2 0.82 -5.83 11.00
CA ASN A 2 1.51 -6.43 9.84
C ASN A 2 2.16 -5.29 9.06
N SER A 3 3.41 -5.45 8.65
CA SER A 3 4.10 -4.48 7.78
C SER A 3 4.00 -4.96 6.33
N ALA A 4 4.02 -4.02 5.37
CA ALA A 4 4.18 -4.37 3.97
C ALA A 4 5.56 -4.97 3.72
N ASN A 5 5.71 -5.73 2.65
CA ASN A 5 7.02 -6.26 2.27
C ASN A 5 7.85 -5.16 1.60
N LEU A 6 9.16 -5.26 1.73
CA LEU A 6 10.10 -4.40 1.02
C LEU A 6 10.62 -5.12 -0.23
N LEU A 7 10.58 -4.44 -1.37
CA LEU A 7 11.20 -4.87 -2.61
C LEU A 7 12.45 -4.03 -2.85
N TYR A 8 13.60 -4.70 -2.82
CA TYR A 8 14.88 -4.10 -3.22
C TYR A 8 15.12 -4.39 -4.70
N ARG A 9 15.26 -3.32 -5.48
CA ARG A 9 15.66 -3.39 -6.89
C ARG A 9 17.09 -2.88 -7.00
N VAL A 10 17.97 -3.65 -7.63
CA VAL A 10 19.40 -3.29 -7.75
C VAL A 10 19.72 -2.70 -9.13
N LEU A 11 19.00 -3.10 -10.18
CA LEU A 11 19.23 -2.66 -11.56
C LEU A 11 17.90 -2.28 -12.25
N PRO A 12 17.90 -1.36 -13.23
CA PRO A 12 19.02 -0.51 -13.68
C PRO A 12 19.30 0.68 -12.74
N VAL A 13 18.30 1.10 -11.97
CA VAL A 13 18.40 2.16 -10.95
C VAL A 13 18.02 1.53 -9.61
N PRO A 14 18.90 1.56 -8.59
CA PRO A 14 18.57 1.03 -7.28
C PRO A 14 17.35 1.73 -6.67
N SER A 15 16.38 0.94 -6.19
CA SER A 15 15.22 1.47 -5.48
C SER A 15 14.78 0.53 -4.36
N VAL A 16 14.09 1.10 -3.37
CA VAL A 16 13.41 0.37 -2.32
C VAL A 16 11.95 0.78 -2.36
N ASP A 17 11.08 -0.21 -2.50
CA ASP A 17 9.64 0.01 -2.62
C ASP A 17 8.86 -0.83 -1.62
N TRP A 18 7.79 -0.27 -1.07
CA TRP A 18 6.77 -1.06 -0.37
C TRP A 18 5.92 -1.83 -1.37
N VAL A 19 5.71 -3.12 -1.12
CA VAL A 19 4.88 -3.99 -1.95
C VAL A 19 3.99 -4.89 -1.10
N GLY A 20 2.83 -5.24 -1.67
CA GLY A 20 1.87 -6.18 -1.07
C GLY A 20 0.72 -5.50 -0.36
N THR A 21 -0.10 -6.31 0.31
CA THR A 21 -1.31 -5.84 1.00
C THR A 21 -1.15 -6.04 2.50
N VAL A 22 -1.48 -4.99 3.25
CA VAL A 22 -1.49 -4.96 4.71
C VAL A 22 -2.92 -4.82 5.19
N ASN A 23 -3.27 -5.61 6.18
CA ASN A 23 -4.53 -5.48 6.90
C ASN A 23 -4.24 -5.13 8.36
N LEU A 24 -4.88 -4.06 8.84
CA LEU A 24 -4.75 -3.56 10.21
C LEU A 24 -6.15 -3.50 10.81
N ARG A 25 -6.34 -4.13 11.98
CA ARG A 25 -7.61 -4.11 12.70
C ARG A 25 -7.44 -3.42 14.04
N CYS A 26 -8.30 -2.44 14.32
CA CYS A 26 -8.46 -1.86 15.65
C CYS A 26 -9.39 -2.77 16.45
N LEU A 27 -8.93 -3.25 17.61
CA LEU A 27 -9.68 -4.20 18.43
C LEU A 27 -10.77 -3.49 19.23
N GLU A 28 -10.57 -2.22 19.55
CA GLU A 28 -11.47 -1.38 20.34
C GLU A 28 -12.69 -0.93 19.53
N THR A 29 -12.48 -0.58 18.26
CA THR A 29 -13.54 -0.03 17.39
C THR A 29 -14.03 -1.02 16.33
N GLY A 30 -13.29 -2.12 16.09
CA GLY A 30 -13.60 -3.06 15.02
C GLY A 30 -13.34 -2.51 13.61
N LEU A 31 -12.74 -1.32 13.47
CA LEU A 31 -12.33 -0.76 12.20
C LEU A 31 -11.17 -1.55 11.59
N VAL A 32 -11.22 -1.73 10.28
CA VAL A 32 -10.20 -2.41 9.50
C VAL A 32 -9.71 -1.46 8.41
N ALA A 33 -8.40 -1.30 8.32
CA ALA A 33 -7.73 -0.67 7.19
C ALA A 33 -7.09 -1.75 6.33
N GLU A 34 -7.47 -1.78 5.05
CA GLU A 34 -6.84 -2.61 4.03
C GLU A 34 -6.06 -1.69 3.09
N LEU A 35 -4.74 -1.86 3.05
CA LEU A 35 -3.80 -1.03 2.29
C LEU A 35 -3.03 -1.90 1.32
N SER A 36 -3.01 -1.52 0.04
CA SER A 36 -2.26 -2.19 -1.02
C SER A 36 -1.20 -1.23 -1.55
N TYR A 37 0.05 -1.66 -1.44
CA TYR A 37 1.22 -0.95 -1.92
C TYR A 37 1.62 -1.52 -3.27
N LYS A 38 1.69 -0.65 -4.26
CA LYS A 38 2.13 -0.98 -5.62
C LYS A 38 3.27 -0.05 -5.99
N SER A 39 4.35 -0.64 -6.49
CA SER A 39 5.40 0.09 -7.20
C SER A 39 5.36 -0.36 -8.64
N SER A 40 5.15 0.60 -9.55
CA SER A 40 5.30 0.37 -10.97
C SER A 40 6.76 0.56 -11.36
N PRO A 41 7.40 -0.43 -12.00
CA PRO A 41 8.78 -0.30 -12.41
C PRO A 41 8.92 0.84 -13.43
N SER A 42 9.81 1.78 -13.16
CA SER A 42 10.34 2.65 -14.20
C SER A 42 11.21 1.82 -15.15
N PHE A 43 10.99 1.93 -16.45
CA PHE A 43 11.84 1.24 -17.43
C PHE A 43 13.04 2.13 -17.70
N LEU A 44 14.24 1.71 -17.27
CA LEU A 44 15.48 2.48 -17.41
C LEU A 44 15.43 3.90 -16.82
N GLY A 45 14.63 4.12 -15.77
CA GLY A 45 14.44 5.47 -15.18
C GLY A 45 13.52 6.40 -15.98
N LEU A 46 12.90 5.90 -17.05
CA LEU A 46 11.85 6.61 -17.81
C LEU A 46 10.47 6.17 -17.32
N GLY A 47 9.60 7.16 -17.06
CA GLY A 47 8.34 6.98 -16.37
C GLY A 47 8.57 6.90 -14.87
N GLY A 48 8.10 7.90 -14.12
CA GLY A 48 8.36 8.03 -12.68
C GLY A 48 8.00 6.78 -11.88
N ASN A 49 8.66 6.59 -10.72
CA ASN A 49 8.29 5.53 -9.80
C ASN A 49 6.94 5.88 -9.16
N HIS A 50 5.85 5.26 -9.64
CA HIS A 50 4.53 5.44 -9.07
C HIS A 50 4.41 4.53 -7.85
N LYS A 51 4.86 5.06 -6.71
CA LYS A 51 4.75 4.50 -5.36
C LYS A 51 3.33 4.63 -4.84
N VAL A 52 2.42 3.96 -5.52
CA VAL A 52 0.98 4.08 -5.28
C VAL A 52 0.60 3.32 -4.03
N ILE A 53 -0.21 3.96 -3.19
CA ILE A 53 -0.96 3.32 -2.12
C ILE A 53 -2.44 3.44 -2.45
N LYS A 54 -3.13 2.30 -2.41
CA LYS A 54 -4.60 2.25 -2.47
C LYS A 54 -5.14 1.52 -1.27
N GLY A 55 -6.36 1.82 -0.88
CA GLY A 55 -6.94 1.11 0.25
C GLY A 55 -8.31 1.60 0.63
N LYS A 56 -8.79 1.05 1.73
CA LYS A 56 -10.06 1.43 2.33
C LYS A 56 -10.03 1.22 3.82
N ILE A 57 -10.81 2.03 4.52
CA ILE A 57 -11.13 1.84 5.92
C ILE A 57 -12.60 1.44 5.99
N PHE A 58 -12.91 0.34 6.65
CA PHE A 58 -14.26 -0.18 6.77
C PHE A 58 -14.50 -0.75 8.17
N ASP A 59 -15.77 -0.78 8.55
CA ASP A 59 -16.19 -1.46 9.76
C ASP A 59 -16.24 -2.99 9.51
N SER A 60 -15.59 -3.79 10.37
CA SER A 60 -15.49 -5.24 10.15
C SER A 60 -16.82 -5.99 10.22
N SER A 61 -17.84 -5.47 10.89
CA SER A 61 -19.14 -6.11 11.03
C SER A 61 -20.03 -5.87 9.82
N SER A 62 -20.03 -4.63 9.32
CA SER A 62 -20.89 -4.23 8.18
C SER A 62 -20.20 -4.39 6.83
N SER A 63 -18.87 -4.53 6.81
CA SER A 63 -18.04 -4.50 5.59
C SER A 63 -18.25 -3.22 4.74
N LYS A 64 -18.87 -2.18 5.31
CA LYS A 64 -19.13 -0.91 4.64
C LYS A 64 -17.86 -0.07 4.64
N ALA A 65 -17.40 0.32 3.44
CA ALA A 65 -16.33 1.29 3.30
C ALA A 65 -16.76 2.65 3.87
N LEU A 66 -15.96 3.16 4.80
CA LEU A 66 -16.09 4.48 5.41
C LEU A 66 -15.23 5.49 4.66
N TYR A 67 -14.04 5.05 4.25
CA TYR A 67 -13.07 5.86 3.54
C TYR A 67 -12.38 5.03 2.47
N GLU A 68 -12.04 5.66 1.36
CA GLU A 68 -11.17 5.13 0.33
C GLU A 68 -9.86 5.92 0.32
N LEU A 69 -8.78 5.23 0.00
CA LEU A 69 -7.43 5.76 -0.05
C LEU A 69 -6.92 5.54 -1.47
N ASP A 70 -6.47 6.61 -2.12
CA ASP A 70 -5.77 6.57 -3.40
C ASP A 70 -4.74 7.69 -3.42
N GLY A 71 -3.46 7.35 -3.49
CA GLY A 71 -2.40 8.33 -3.41
C GLY A 71 -1.02 7.74 -3.62
N GLN A 72 -0.01 8.53 -3.27
CA GLN A 72 1.39 8.13 -3.24
C GLN A 72 1.86 8.03 -1.79
N TRP A 73 2.68 7.03 -1.47
CA TRP A 73 3.14 6.80 -0.10
C TRP A 73 4.43 7.56 0.25
N ASP A 74 5.10 8.16 -0.73
CA ASP A 74 6.32 8.97 -0.57
C ASP A 74 6.13 10.46 -0.86
#